data_AF-A0A9D6WR84-F1
#
_entry.id   AF-A0A9D6WR84-F1
#
_cell.length_a   1.000
_cell.length_b   1.000
_cell.length_c   1.000
_cell.angle_alpha   90.00
_cell.angle_beta   90.00
_cell.angle_gamma   90.00
#
_symmetry.space_group_name_H-M   'P 1'
#
loop_
_entity.id
_entity.type
_entity.pdbx_description
1 polymer ?
#
loop_
_entity_poly.entity_id
_entity_poly.type
_entity_poly.pdbx_seq_one_letter_code
_entity_poly.pdbx_strand_id
1 'polypeptide(L)'
;MNIRSVTGFLSLADPLDDAPIRALGDLVRAARDEFARARFPVQTARLATQPFPEIAPTDLKQFARDLEAACKANGIDYAALGAVRADHRLAPLDVIDDIPGALIATENIFASAQIASHEAGINLGAILATARVMRALADAIPAGFGNFRFAALANCPPHSPFFPVAYHHGNAPAFALAVEGAPLAVEASAIQFSISRH
;
A
#
# COMPACT_ATOMS: atom_id res chain seq x y z
N MET A 1 3.49 -22.85 -4.51
CA MET A 1 2.75 -21.58 -4.38
C MET A 1 3.42 -20.81 -3.24
N ASN A 2 3.74 -19.53 -3.41
CA ASN A 2 4.27 -18.69 -2.33
C ASN A 2 3.24 -17.64 -1.91
N ILE A 3 3.45 -17.05 -0.74
CA ILE A 3 2.70 -15.87 -0.30
C ILE A 3 3.56 -14.65 -0.61
N ARG A 4 3.11 -13.80 -1.56
CA ARG A 4 3.78 -12.54 -1.92
C ARG A 4 3.85 -11.59 -0.73
N SER A 5 2.75 -11.48 0.00
CA SER A 5 2.72 -10.62 1.18
C SER A 5 1.67 -11.03 2.20
N VAL A 6 1.97 -10.72 3.45
CA VAL A 6 0.99 -10.50 4.52
C VAL A 6 0.89 -8.99 4.70
N THR A 7 -0.29 -8.42 4.44
CA THR A 7 -0.53 -6.98 4.58
C THR A 7 -1.47 -6.76 5.76
N GLY A 8 -0.99 -6.12 6.82
CA GLY A 8 -1.81 -5.64 7.93
C GLY A 8 -2.43 -4.28 7.62
N PHE A 9 -3.60 -4.03 8.19
CA PHE A 9 -4.37 -2.81 8.05
C PHE A 9 -4.65 -2.23 9.44
N LEU A 10 -4.06 -1.08 9.75
CA LEU A 10 -4.12 -0.47 11.09
C LEU A 10 -4.47 1.02 11.03
N SER A 11 -5.43 1.44 11.85
CA SER A 11 -5.65 2.87 12.12
C SER A 11 -4.53 3.38 13.02
N LEU A 12 -3.79 4.40 12.56
CA LEU A 12 -2.74 5.06 13.33
C LEU A 12 -3.17 6.47 13.76
N ALA A 13 -2.42 7.07 14.67
CA ALA A 13 -2.59 8.46 15.13
C ALA A 13 -1.29 9.24 14.98
N ASP A 14 -1.37 10.56 15.05
CA ASP A 14 -0.23 11.47 15.21
C ASP A 14 -0.32 12.15 16.60
N PRO A 15 0.67 12.02 17.50
CA PRO A 15 1.93 11.29 17.34
C PRO A 15 1.75 9.77 17.25
N LEU A 16 2.70 9.11 16.59
CA LEU A 16 2.67 7.67 16.31
C LEU A 16 2.72 6.83 17.60
N ASP A 17 1.74 5.92 17.76
CA ASP A 17 1.79 4.84 18.74
C ASP A 17 2.34 3.56 18.09
N ASP A 18 3.45 3.04 18.63
CA ASP A 18 4.12 1.85 18.14
C ASP A 18 3.41 0.54 18.52
N ALA A 19 2.50 0.55 19.51
CA ALA A 19 1.89 -0.67 20.03
C ALA A 19 1.13 -1.49 18.96
N PRO A 20 0.29 -0.88 18.11
CA PRO A 20 -0.37 -1.60 17.01
C PRO A 20 0.61 -2.19 15.99
N ILE A 21 1.69 -1.46 15.68
CA ILE A 21 2.71 -1.88 14.72
C ILE A 21 3.50 -3.09 15.26
N ARG A 22 3.81 -3.07 16.56
CA ARG A 22 4.44 -4.20 17.26
C ARG A 22 3.58 -5.45 17.22
N ALA A 23 2.29 -5.31 17.51
CA ALA A 23 1.34 -6.42 17.47
C ALA A 23 1.23 -7.03 16.05
N LEU A 24 1.25 -6.19 15.01
CA LEU A 24 1.32 -6.65 13.63
C LEU A 24 2.65 -7.39 13.34
N GLY A 25 3.78 -6.87 13.83
CA GLY A 25 5.08 -7.54 13.72
C GLY A 25 5.08 -8.93 14.36
N ASP A 26 4.46 -9.09 15.53
CA ASP A 26 4.26 -10.39 16.19
C ASP A 26 3.40 -11.33 15.36
N LEU A 27 2.27 -10.85 14.83
CA LEU A 27 1.40 -11.62 13.95
C LEU A 27 2.15 -12.09 12.70
N VAL A 28 2.91 -11.20 12.05
CA VAL A 28 3.63 -11.52 10.82
C VAL A 28 4.76 -12.52 11.08
N ARG A 29 5.46 -12.43 12.22
CA ARG A 29 6.43 -13.45 12.63
C ARG A 29 5.78 -14.81 12.78
N ALA A 30 4.68 -14.89 13.53
CA ALA A 30 3.95 -16.13 13.71
C ALA A 30 3.44 -16.70 12.38
N ALA A 31 2.89 -15.85 11.50
CA ALA A 31 2.45 -16.25 10.16
C ALA A 31 3.60 -16.76 9.29
N ARG A 32 4.76 -16.08 9.29
CA ARG A 32 5.96 -16.52 8.56
C ARG A 32 6.39 -17.92 8.99
N ASP A 33 6.45 -18.17 10.29
CA ASP A 33 6.85 -19.46 10.84
C ASP A 33 5.85 -20.57 10.46
N GLU A 34 4.56 -20.30 10.59
CA GLU A 34 3.51 -21.28 10.28
C GLU A 34 3.45 -21.60 8.77
N PHE A 35 3.44 -20.57 7.92
CA PHE A 35 3.39 -20.79 6.48
C PHE A 35 4.67 -21.41 5.93
N ALA A 36 5.84 -21.13 6.53
CA ALA A 36 7.08 -21.81 6.16
C ALA A 36 7.00 -23.33 6.46
N ARG A 37 6.46 -23.73 7.62
CA ARG A 37 6.22 -25.16 7.93
C ARG A 37 5.26 -25.81 6.95
N ALA A 38 4.24 -25.07 6.52
CA ALA A 38 3.28 -25.50 5.50
C ALA A 38 3.82 -25.42 4.06
N ARG A 39 5.08 -25.01 3.84
CA ARG A 39 5.75 -24.86 2.53
C ARG A 39 5.16 -23.76 1.62
N PHE A 40 4.61 -22.71 2.23
CA PHE A 40 4.11 -21.50 1.56
C PHE A 40 4.85 -20.24 2.06
N PRO A 41 6.17 -20.09 1.84
CA PRO A 41 6.93 -19.02 2.43
C PRO A 41 6.36 -17.63 2.10
N VAL A 42 6.36 -16.74 3.10
CA VAL A 42 5.93 -15.34 2.96
C VAL A 42 7.13 -14.49 2.55
N GLN A 43 7.02 -13.81 1.42
CA GLN A 43 8.10 -12.96 0.89
C GLN A 43 8.19 -11.63 1.61
N THR A 44 7.06 -10.94 1.81
CA THR A 44 7.07 -9.58 2.37
C THR A 44 5.99 -9.37 3.43
N ALA A 45 6.31 -8.54 4.41
CA ALA A 45 5.45 -8.05 5.47
C ALA A 45 5.09 -6.60 5.15
N ARG A 46 3.81 -6.24 5.18
CA ARG A 46 3.36 -4.91 4.79
C ARG A 46 2.37 -4.35 5.79
N LEU A 47 2.35 -3.03 5.90
CA LEU A 47 1.36 -2.28 6.67
C LEU A 47 0.68 -1.27 5.75
N ALA A 48 -0.64 -1.19 5.74
CA ALA A 48 -1.35 -0.07 5.14
C ALA A 48 -2.20 0.63 6.20
N THR A 49 -2.12 1.95 6.25
CA THR A 49 -2.91 2.76 7.18
C THR A 49 -4.28 3.12 6.58
N GLN A 50 -5.09 3.82 7.36
CA GLN A 50 -6.23 4.55 6.83
C GLN A 50 -5.73 5.64 5.86
N PRO A 51 -6.59 6.24 5.01
CA PRO A 51 -6.24 7.48 4.31
C PRO A 51 -5.51 8.47 5.22
N PHE A 52 -4.23 8.76 4.96
CA PHE A 52 -3.48 9.64 5.88
C PHE A 52 -4.08 11.03 6.11
N PRO A 53 -4.91 11.63 5.22
CA PRO A 53 -5.62 12.86 5.58
C PRO A 53 -6.52 12.71 6.81
N GLU A 54 -6.98 11.49 7.14
CA GLU A 54 -7.74 11.17 8.36
C GLU A 54 -6.85 11.04 9.60
N ILE A 55 -5.56 10.74 9.43
CA ILE A 55 -4.56 10.82 10.52
C ILE A 55 -4.28 12.29 10.85
N ALA A 56 -4.35 13.16 9.84
CA ALA A 56 -4.03 14.59 9.91
C ALA A 56 -2.65 14.86 10.54
N PRO A 57 -1.56 14.28 9.99
CA PRO A 57 -0.23 14.45 10.56
C PRO A 57 0.19 15.91 10.52
N THR A 58 0.76 16.40 11.62
CA THR A 58 1.25 17.77 11.75
C THR A 58 2.39 18.06 10.77
N ASP A 59 3.26 17.07 10.55
CA ASP A 59 4.29 17.05 9.52
C ASP A 59 4.28 15.68 8.85
N LEU A 60 3.73 15.60 7.63
CA LEU A 60 3.63 14.35 6.87
C LEU A 60 5.00 13.71 6.61
N LYS A 61 6.05 14.52 6.42
CA LYS A 61 7.40 14.02 6.16
C LYS A 61 7.99 13.40 7.41
N GLN A 62 7.82 14.03 8.57
CA GLN A 62 8.29 13.47 9.83
C GLN A 62 7.50 12.20 10.17
N PHE A 63 6.16 12.25 10.07
CA PHE A 63 5.30 11.09 10.29
C PHE A 63 5.70 9.89 9.42
N ALA A 64 6.00 10.11 8.13
CA ALA A 64 6.45 9.04 7.25
C ALA A 64 7.78 8.40 7.69
N ARG A 65 8.73 9.18 8.19
CA ARG A 65 10.01 8.65 8.73
C ARG A 65 9.78 7.84 10.00
N ASP A 66 8.94 8.33 10.90
CA ASP A 66 8.63 7.66 12.16
C ASP A 66 7.90 6.33 11.89
N LEU A 67 6.95 6.33 10.95
CA LEU A 67 6.27 5.12 10.48
C LEU A 67 7.26 4.11 9.85
N GLU A 68 8.19 4.57 9.01
CA GLU A 68 9.21 3.72 8.41
C GLU A 68 10.11 3.09 9.47
N ALA A 69 10.58 3.89 10.44
CA ALA A 69 11.42 3.44 11.53
C ALA A 69 10.70 2.40 12.40
N ALA A 70 9.44 2.66 12.77
CA ALA A 70 8.61 1.75 13.54
C ALA A 70 8.35 0.44 12.80
N CYS A 71 8.04 0.49 11.49
CA CYS A 71 7.87 -0.70 10.65
C CYS A 71 9.15 -1.55 10.62
N LYS A 72 10.30 -0.93 10.35
CA LYS A 72 11.59 -1.60 10.29
C LYS A 72 11.96 -2.27 11.61
N ALA A 73 11.74 -1.58 12.74
CA ALA A 73 11.99 -2.12 14.07
C ALA A 73 11.14 -3.36 14.39
N ASN A 74 9.96 -3.48 13.76
CA ASN A 74 9.02 -4.58 13.98
C ASN A 74 8.99 -5.61 12.83
N GLY A 75 9.95 -5.57 11.90
CA GLY A 75 10.08 -6.57 10.84
C GLY A 75 9.04 -6.47 9.72
N ILE A 76 8.45 -5.28 9.55
CA ILE A 76 7.56 -4.93 8.45
C ILE A 76 8.40 -4.29 7.34
N ASP A 77 8.33 -4.85 6.13
CA ASP A 77 9.21 -4.49 5.01
C ASP A 77 8.77 -3.18 4.33
N TYR A 78 7.45 -2.97 4.18
CA TYR A 78 6.90 -1.81 3.49
C TYR A 78 5.66 -1.25 4.21
N ALA A 79 5.48 0.07 4.15
CA ALA A 79 4.26 0.70 4.65
C ALA A 79 3.62 1.67 3.65
N ALA A 80 2.30 1.68 3.59
CA ALA A 80 1.52 2.61 2.81
C ALA A 80 0.83 3.60 3.76
N LEU A 81 1.01 4.91 3.51
CA LEU A 81 0.30 6.01 4.19
C LEU A 81 -1.22 6.00 3.88
N GLY A 82 -1.68 5.09 3.04
CA GLY A 82 -3.06 5.08 2.55
C GLY A 82 -3.32 6.13 1.46
N ALA A 83 -4.53 6.11 0.93
CA ALA A 83 -4.91 6.88 -0.25
C ALA A 83 -5.54 8.22 0.13
N VAL A 84 -5.10 9.33 -0.48
CA VAL A 84 -5.90 10.57 -0.47
C VAL A 84 -7.20 10.34 -1.22
N ARG A 85 -8.35 10.56 -0.58
CA ARG A 85 -9.68 10.44 -1.21
C ARG A 85 -10.02 11.70 -2.01
N ALA A 86 -9.44 11.81 -3.21
CA ALA A 86 -9.53 12.99 -4.07
C ALA A 86 -10.55 12.84 -5.22
N ASP A 87 -11.34 11.77 -5.25
CA ASP A 87 -12.31 11.47 -6.29
C ASP A 87 -13.52 12.40 -6.25
N HIS A 88 -13.86 12.91 -5.07
CA HIS A 88 -14.91 13.91 -4.91
C HIS A 88 -14.45 15.29 -5.44
N ARG A 89 -15.33 15.97 -6.19
CA ARG A 89 -15.02 17.26 -6.85
C ARG A 89 -14.54 18.35 -5.89
N LEU A 90 -15.00 18.32 -4.64
CA LEU A 90 -14.66 19.30 -3.60
C LEU A 90 -13.56 18.82 -2.64
N ALA A 91 -12.91 17.70 -2.93
CA ALA A 91 -11.84 17.20 -2.08
C ALA A 91 -10.67 18.20 -2.02
N PRO A 92 -10.06 18.41 -0.83
CA PRO A 92 -8.84 19.20 -0.71
C PRO A 92 -7.71 18.49 -1.47
N LEU A 93 -7.07 19.20 -2.40
CA LEU A 93 -6.04 18.64 -3.28
C LEU A 93 -4.62 19.07 -2.89
N ASP A 94 -4.49 20.07 -2.02
CA ASP A 94 -3.23 20.56 -1.46
C ASP A 94 -2.46 19.45 -0.75
N VAL A 95 -3.15 18.58 0.00
CA VAL A 95 -2.55 17.42 0.67
C VAL A 95 -1.87 16.43 -0.29
N ILE A 96 -2.23 16.42 -1.59
CA ILE A 96 -1.57 15.59 -2.60
C ILE A 96 -0.17 16.15 -2.92
N ASP A 97 -0.01 17.47 -2.91
CA ASP A 97 1.25 18.13 -3.25
C ASP A 97 2.33 17.92 -2.15
N ASP A 98 1.95 17.47 -0.94
CA ASP A 98 2.88 17.12 0.16
C ASP A 98 3.49 15.70 0.03
N ILE A 99 2.83 14.81 -0.73
CA ILE A 99 3.24 13.40 -0.89
C ILE A 99 4.70 13.24 -1.34
N PRO A 100 5.22 14.00 -2.35
CA PRO A 100 6.62 13.90 -2.76
C PRO A 100 7.59 14.09 -1.59
N GLY A 101 7.30 15.05 -0.69
CA GLY A 101 8.18 15.34 0.45
C GLY A 101 8.35 14.14 1.38
N ALA A 102 7.27 13.40 1.63
CA ALA A 102 7.28 12.19 2.46
C ALA A 102 7.99 11.03 1.76
N LEU A 103 7.70 10.79 0.48
CA LEU A 103 8.30 9.70 -0.29
C LEU A 103 9.79 9.94 -0.56
N ILE A 104 10.24 11.18 -0.77
CA ILE A 104 11.66 11.50 -0.95
C ILE A 104 12.44 11.29 0.36
N ALA A 105 11.82 11.53 1.52
CA ALA A 105 12.47 11.42 2.81
C ALA A 105 12.58 9.97 3.35
N THR A 106 12.06 8.99 2.61
CA THR A 106 11.90 7.58 3.03
C THR A 106 12.19 6.63 1.88
N GLU A 107 12.46 5.36 2.19
CA GLU A 107 12.83 4.34 1.20
C GLU A 107 11.69 3.34 0.93
N ASN A 108 10.92 2.99 1.96
CA ASN A 108 9.95 1.89 2.00
C ASN A 108 8.51 2.35 2.27
N ILE A 109 8.28 3.66 2.21
CA ILE A 109 6.94 4.25 2.32
C ILE A 109 6.33 4.43 0.93
N PHE A 110 5.03 4.13 0.86
CA PHE A 110 4.19 4.21 -0.32
C PHE A 110 3.00 5.13 -0.03
N ALA A 111 2.45 5.74 -1.06
CA ALA A 111 1.25 6.57 -0.97
C ALA A 111 0.41 6.44 -2.24
N SER A 112 -0.84 6.85 -2.18
CA SER A 112 -1.69 6.90 -3.36
C SER A 112 -2.72 8.00 -3.26
N ALA A 113 -3.38 8.30 -4.38
CA ALA A 113 -4.49 9.23 -4.43
C ALA A 113 -5.59 8.65 -5.29
N GLN A 114 -6.78 8.51 -4.72
CA GLN A 114 -7.97 8.10 -5.46
C GLN A 114 -8.50 9.29 -6.24
N ILE A 115 -8.43 9.23 -7.57
CA ILE A 115 -8.78 10.32 -8.49
C ILE A 115 -10.13 10.11 -9.18
N ALA A 116 -10.64 8.88 -9.11
CA ALA A 116 -11.93 8.53 -9.68
C ALA A 116 -12.62 7.39 -8.92
N SER A 117 -13.95 7.44 -8.90
CA SER A 117 -14.80 6.34 -8.47
C SER A 117 -16.11 6.32 -9.26
N HIS A 118 -16.80 5.18 -9.26
CA HIS A 118 -18.14 5.07 -9.84
C HIS A 118 -19.14 6.02 -9.16
N GLU A 119 -18.95 6.28 -7.87
CA GLU A 119 -19.83 7.12 -7.06
C GLU A 119 -19.58 8.62 -7.29
N ALA A 120 -18.31 9.05 -7.25
CA ALA A 120 -17.94 10.47 -7.34
C ALA A 120 -17.61 10.94 -8.76
N GLY A 121 -17.48 10.01 -9.72
CA GLY A 121 -17.02 10.29 -11.07
C GLY A 121 -15.50 10.50 -11.14
N ILE A 122 -15.06 11.36 -12.07
CA ILE A 122 -13.64 11.65 -12.31
C ILE A 122 -13.32 13.06 -11.84
N ASN A 123 -12.28 13.22 -11.03
CA ASN A 123 -11.79 14.54 -10.62
C ASN A 123 -10.54 14.94 -11.44
N LEU A 124 -10.74 15.83 -12.43
CA LEU A 124 -9.65 16.36 -13.27
C LEU A 124 -8.61 17.17 -12.47
N GLY A 125 -9.04 17.88 -11.43
CA GLY A 125 -8.12 18.61 -10.55
C GLY A 125 -7.17 17.65 -9.82
N ALA A 126 -7.72 16.56 -9.28
CA ALA A 126 -6.95 15.51 -8.63
C ALA A 126 -6.00 14.82 -9.62
N ILE A 127 -6.45 14.54 -10.85
CA ILE A 127 -5.57 14.01 -11.92
C ILE A 127 -4.37 14.92 -12.15
N LEU A 128 -4.59 16.23 -12.30
CA LEU A 128 -3.49 17.18 -12.50
C LEU A 128 -2.56 17.25 -11.29
N ALA A 129 -3.08 17.17 -10.06
CA ALA A 129 -2.26 17.12 -8.85
C ALA A 129 -1.40 15.85 -8.79
N THR A 130 -1.99 14.67 -9.03
CA THR A 130 -1.23 13.40 -9.07
C THR A 130 -0.17 13.38 -10.17
N ALA A 131 -0.43 14.00 -11.34
CA ALA A 131 0.56 14.14 -12.39
C ALA A 131 1.76 15.02 -11.97
N ARG A 132 1.53 16.07 -11.16
CA ARG A 132 2.62 16.87 -10.58
C ARG A 132 3.46 16.04 -9.61
N VAL A 133 2.82 15.23 -8.76
CA VAL A 133 3.51 14.29 -7.86
C VAL A 133 4.39 13.33 -8.65
N MET A 134 3.85 12.68 -9.68
CA MET A 134 4.62 11.73 -10.51
C MET A 134 5.84 12.36 -11.17
N ARG A 135 5.71 13.62 -11.65
CA ARG A 135 6.82 14.38 -12.20
C ARG A 135 7.86 14.70 -11.12
N ALA A 136 7.43 15.23 -9.98
CA ALA A 136 8.32 15.58 -8.88
C ALA A 136 9.12 14.35 -8.38
N LEU A 137 8.48 13.18 -8.28
CA LEU A 137 9.15 11.94 -7.90
C LEU A 137 10.13 11.45 -8.96
N ALA A 138 9.80 11.58 -10.25
CA ALA A 138 10.69 11.21 -11.35
C ALA A 138 11.96 12.09 -11.37
N ASP A 139 11.81 13.39 -11.09
CA ASP A 139 12.93 14.34 -11.07
C ASP A 139 13.81 14.17 -9.82
N ALA A 140 13.21 13.85 -8.67
CA ALA A 140 13.91 13.79 -7.39
C ALA A 140 14.59 12.44 -7.10
N ILE A 141 14.03 11.33 -7.60
CA ILE A 141 14.51 9.98 -7.28
C ILE A 141 15.09 9.32 -8.55
N PRO A 142 16.39 8.95 -8.55
CA PRO A 142 17.07 8.41 -9.72
C PRO A 142 16.33 7.26 -10.40
N ALA A 143 16.47 7.18 -11.72
CA ALA A 143 15.85 6.16 -12.58
C ALA A 143 14.31 6.07 -12.46
N GLY A 144 13.65 7.10 -11.91
CA GLY A 144 12.20 7.14 -11.75
C GLY A 144 11.67 6.19 -10.67
N PHE A 145 12.53 5.64 -9.81
CA PHE A 145 12.11 4.64 -8.81
C PHE A 145 11.05 5.17 -7.83
N GLY A 146 11.00 6.49 -7.62
CA GLY A 146 9.97 7.13 -6.81
C GLY A 146 8.54 6.80 -7.28
N ASN A 147 8.33 6.65 -8.58
CA ASN A 147 7.01 6.35 -9.14
C ASN A 147 6.55 4.91 -8.88
N PHE A 148 7.42 3.98 -8.46
CA PHE A 148 6.95 2.68 -7.96
C PHE A 148 6.30 2.76 -6.58
N ARG A 149 6.50 3.88 -5.86
CA ARG A 149 5.97 4.11 -4.51
C ARG A 149 4.71 4.98 -4.48
N PHE A 150 4.23 5.41 -5.65
CA PHE A 150 3.04 6.24 -5.79
C PHE A 150 2.10 5.74 -6.89
N ALA A 151 0.78 5.81 -6.68
CA ALA A 151 -0.19 5.64 -7.77
C ALA A 151 -1.42 6.54 -7.65
N ALA A 152 -1.96 6.88 -8.81
CA ALA A 152 -3.32 7.39 -8.95
C ALA A 152 -4.29 6.20 -9.05
N LEU A 153 -5.35 6.21 -8.26
CA LEU A 153 -6.30 5.11 -8.15
C LEU A 153 -7.65 5.47 -8.78
N ALA A 154 -8.27 4.47 -9.41
CA ALA A 154 -9.64 4.55 -9.90
C ALA A 154 -10.38 3.27 -9.48
N ASN A 155 -11.52 3.42 -8.80
CA ASN A 155 -12.35 2.29 -8.36
C ASN A 155 -11.62 1.23 -7.52
N CYS A 156 -10.62 1.64 -6.73
CA CYS A 156 -9.90 0.71 -5.85
C CYS A 156 -10.57 0.65 -4.47
N PRO A 157 -11.16 -0.50 -4.07
CA PRO A 157 -11.75 -0.65 -2.74
C PRO A 157 -10.67 -0.73 -1.64
N PRO A 158 -11.03 -0.49 -0.37
CA PRO A 158 -10.13 -0.67 0.76
C PRO A 158 -9.73 -2.15 0.93
N HIS A 159 -8.72 -2.39 1.77
CA HIS A 159 -8.18 -3.72 2.12
C HIS A 159 -7.51 -4.48 0.97
N SER A 160 -7.15 -3.78 -0.11
CA SER A 160 -6.29 -4.33 -1.16
C SER A 160 -4.91 -4.66 -0.59
N PRO A 161 -4.38 -5.88 -0.74
CA PRO A 161 -3.03 -6.22 -0.26
C PRO A 161 -1.91 -5.69 -1.17
N PHE A 162 -2.25 -5.03 -2.28
CA PHE A 162 -1.32 -4.61 -3.32
C PHE A 162 -0.89 -3.15 -3.14
N PHE A 163 0.42 -2.93 -3.17
CA PHE A 163 0.99 -1.59 -3.11
C PHE A 163 1.14 -1.01 -4.52
N PRO A 164 1.06 0.33 -4.68
CA PRO A 164 0.81 1.36 -3.66
C PRO A 164 -0.68 1.60 -3.33
N VAL A 165 -1.58 0.74 -3.85
CA VAL A 165 -3.04 0.89 -3.74
C VAL A 165 -3.55 0.66 -2.32
N ALA A 166 -2.82 -0.08 -1.48
CA ALA A 166 -3.29 -0.52 -0.18
C ALA A 166 -3.62 0.66 0.76
N TYR A 167 -4.85 0.64 1.25
CA TYR A 167 -5.36 1.44 2.35
C TYR A 167 -6.46 0.63 3.03
N HIS A 168 -6.90 1.05 4.22
CA HIS A 168 -8.12 0.49 4.80
C HIS A 168 -9.14 1.55 5.15
N HIS A 169 -10.38 1.09 5.28
CA HIS A 169 -11.48 1.90 5.76
C HIS A 169 -12.23 1.02 6.77
N GLY A 170 -12.22 1.42 8.04
CA GLY A 170 -12.76 0.63 9.16
C GLY A 170 -11.91 0.76 10.43
N ASN A 171 -12.53 0.53 11.59
CA ASN A 171 -11.92 0.77 12.91
C ASN A 171 -11.23 -0.46 13.53
N ALA A 172 -11.46 -1.65 12.98
CA ALA A 172 -10.87 -2.88 13.51
C ALA A 172 -9.62 -3.26 12.69
N PRO A 173 -8.51 -3.64 13.37
CA PRO A 173 -7.34 -4.22 12.69
C PRO A 173 -7.74 -5.41 11.82
N ALA A 174 -7.19 -5.46 10.61
CA ALA A 174 -7.41 -6.56 9.68
C ALA A 174 -6.09 -6.94 8.99
N PHE A 175 -6.07 -8.06 8.29
CA PHE A 175 -4.96 -8.42 7.42
C PHE A 175 -5.43 -9.15 6.16
N ALA A 176 -4.62 -9.12 5.11
CA ALA A 176 -4.85 -9.84 3.87
C ALA A 176 -3.59 -10.57 3.41
N LEU A 177 -3.78 -11.68 2.70
CA LEU A 177 -2.71 -12.45 2.07
C LEU A 177 -2.75 -12.25 0.55
N ALA A 178 -1.61 -11.88 -0.03
CA ALA A 178 -1.43 -11.93 -1.47
C ALA A 178 -0.74 -13.24 -1.85
N VAL A 179 -1.43 -14.13 -2.56
CA VAL A 179 -0.91 -15.45 -2.95
C VAL A 179 -0.45 -15.49 -4.41
N GLU A 180 0.63 -16.21 -4.71
CA GLU A 180 1.12 -16.43 -6.07
C GLU A 180 0.29 -17.51 -6.80
N GLY A 181 -0.90 -17.13 -7.27
CA GLY A 181 -1.79 -18.04 -8.01
C GLY A 181 -1.52 -18.13 -9.53
N ALA A 182 -0.82 -17.15 -10.12
CA ALA A 182 -0.68 -17.07 -11.57
C ALA A 182 0.06 -18.27 -12.21
N PRO A 183 1.19 -18.76 -11.68
CA PRO A 183 1.85 -19.95 -12.23
C PRO A 183 0.95 -21.19 -12.18
N LEU A 184 0.19 -21.36 -11.08
CA LEU A 184 -0.76 -22.46 -10.92
C LEU A 184 -1.87 -22.41 -11.98
N ALA A 185 -2.36 -21.20 -12.29
CA ALA A 185 -3.37 -21.03 -13.34
C ALA A 185 -2.82 -21.39 -14.72
N VAL A 186 -1.57 -21.03 -15.01
CA VAL A 186 -0.89 -21.40 -16.27
C VAL A 186 -0.70 -22.92 -16.37
N GLU A 187 -0.20 -23.56 -15.30
CA GLU A 187 -0.04 -25.01 -15.23
C GLU A 187 -1.37 -25.74 -15.42
N ALA A 188 -2.44 -25.32 -14.71
CA ALA A 188 -3.77 -25.89 -14.86
C ALA A 188 -4.32 -25.73 -16.28
N SER A 189 -4.09 -24.58 -16.92
CA SER A 189 -4.55 -24.33 -18.30
C SER A 189 -3.76 -25.12 -19.33
N ALA A 190 -2.48 -25.39 -19.09
CA ALA A 190 -1.64 -26.19 -20.00
C ALA A 190 -2.09 -27.65 -20.08
N ILE A 191 -2.63 -28.21 -19.00
CA ILE A 191 -3.17 -29.58 -18.95
C ILE A 191 -4.39 -29.72 -19.87
N GLN A 192 -5.17 -28.66 -20.07
CA GLN A 192 -6.42 -28.70 -20.83
C GLN A 192 -6.22 -28.75 -22.37
N PHE A 193 -5.04 -28.33 -22.87
CA PHE A 193 -4.70 -28.41 -24.31
C PHE A 193 -4.11 -29.76 -24.75
N SER A 194 -3.99 -30.73 -23.84
CA SER A 194 -3.53 -32.09 -24.18
C SER A 194 -4.66 -33.06 -24.55
N ILE A 195 -5.94 -32.62 -24.57
CA ILE A 195 -7.11 -33.50 -24.79
C ILE A 195 -7.54 -33.57 -26.28
N SER A 196 -6.76 -33.01 -27.21
CA SER A 196 -7.11 -32.99 -28.65
C SER A 196 -6.01 -33.52 -29.57
N ARG A 197 -5.42 -34.68 -29.21
CA ARG A 197 -4.62 -35.49 -30.15
C ARG A 197 -4.88 -36.98 -29.99
N HIS A 198 -6.12 -37.43 -30.18
CA HIS A 198 -6.45 -38.81 -30.57
C HIS A 198 -7.42 -38.76 -31.74
#